data_AF-A0A1L5KWI3-F1
#
_entry.id   AF-A0A1L5KWI3-F1
#
_cell.length_a   1.000
_cell.length_b   1.000
_cell.length_c   1.000
_cell.angle_alpha   90.00
_cell.angle_beta   90.00
_cell.angle_gamma   90.00
#
_symmetry.space_group_name_H-M   'P 1'
#
loop_
_entity.id
_entity.type
_entity.pdbx_description
1 polymer ?
#
loop_
_entity_poly.entity_id
_entity_poly.type
_entity_poly.pdbx_seq_one_letter_code
_entity_poly.pdbx_strand_id
1 'polypeptide(L)'
;MNNDLKIILGDYESFVQSHTTEINEKEVIYYITLKRTIISCPECGSRMNIKDYRKCKVIHNMIRGKNTSLILKKRRLVCPQCNKVVTEENPFTEKSHSRLSQTSEMEIMNKLKEPTTTFSLVARFFNTSPTKVVEIFDKYGQMRRQPLPEIICIDEKHWKHKGQNRYMCVILNFKTMEIVDIIDGRTKKAWSRTS
;
A
#
# COMPACT_ATOMS: atom_id res chain seq x y z
N MET A 1 -7.72 -20.82 -14.02
CA MET A 1 -6.93 -20.09 -13.01
C MET A 1 -7.63 -20.25 -11.67
N ASN A 2 -6.91 -20.58 -10.59
CA ASN A 2 -7.52 -20.79 -9.26
C ASN A 2 -8.23 -19.50 -8.80
N ASN A 3 -9.38 -19.61 -8.13
CA ASN A 3 -10.20 -18.46 -7.72
C ASN A 3 -9.39 -17.52 -6.79
N ASP A 4 -8.54 -18.12 -5.95
CA ASP A 4 -7.64 -17.40 -5.04
C ASP A 4 -6.65 -16.50 -5.80
N LEU A 5 -6.10 -16.97 -6.94
CA LEU A 5 -5.17 -16.18 -7.76
C LEU A 5 -5.83 -14.97 -8.40
N LYS A 6 -7.10 -15.08 -8.80
CA LYS A 6 -7.84 -13.92 -9.33
C LYS A 6 -8.04 -12.85 -8.26
N ILE A 7 -8.32 -13.26 -7.02
CA ILE A 7 -8.44 -12.35 -5.88
C ILE A 7 -7.09 -11.66 -5.59
N ILE A 8 -6.00 -12.43 -5.59
CA ILE A 8 -4.65 -11.90 -5.33
C ILE A 8 -4.22 -10.89 -6.40
N LEU A 9 -4.47 -11.22 -7.67
CA LEU A 9 -3.99 -10.44 -8.80
C LEU A 9 -4.92 -9.28 -9.14
N GLY A 10 -6.21 -9.37 -8.85
CA GLY A 10 -7.20 -8.35 -9.23
C GLY A 10 -7.06 -7.95 -10.69
N ASP A 11 -6.92 -6.65 -10.94
CA ASP A 11 -6.77 -6.06 -12.28
C ASP A 11 -5.46 -6.45 -12.99
N TYR A 12 -4.49 -7.01 -12.25
CA TYR A 12 -3.19 -7.38 -12.78
C TYR A 12 -3.15 -8.77 -13.44
N GLU A 13 -4.27 -9.51 -13.49
CA GLU A 13 -4.35 -10.83 -14.14
C GLU A 13 -3.88 -10.77 -15.60
N SER A 14 -4.20 -9.67 -16.30
CA SER A 14 -3.85 -9.46 -17.71
C SER A 14 -2.33 -9.42 -17.98
N PHE A 15 -1.51 -9.07 -16.99
CA PHE A 15 -0.05 -9.01 -17.11
C PHE A 15 0.63 -10.36 -16.89
N VAL A 16 -0.08 -11.37 -16.40
CA VAL A 16 0.49 -12.69 -16.10
C VAL A 16 0.59 -13.53 -17.38
N GLN A 17 1.78 -14.05 -17.66
CA GLN A 17 2.02 -14.99 -18.76
C GLN A 17 1.79 -16.43 -18.31
N SER A 18 2.34 -16.80 -17.16
CA SER A 18 2.18 -18.12 -16.58
C SER A 18 2.33 -18.06 -15.07
N HIS A 19 1.75 -19.06 -14.39
CA HIS A 19 1.89 -19.22 -12.95
C HIS A 19 2.02 -20.70 -12.58
N THR A 20 2.69 -20.96 -11.48
CA THR A 20 2.74 -22.26 -10.82
C THR A 20 2.49 -22.05 -9.33
N THR A 21 1.83 -23.01 -8.68
CA THR A 21 1.52 -22.93 -7.25
C THR A 21 2.23 -24.04 -6.50
N GLU A 22 2.84 -23.69 -5.38
CA GLU A 22 3.41 -24.61 -4.40
C GLU A 22 2.64 -24.43 -3.09
N ILE A 23 2.06 -25.51 -2.58
CA ILE A 23 1.23 -25.49 -1.38
C ILE A 23 1.95 -26.29 -0.30
N ASN A 24 2.32 -25.61 0.77
CA ASN A 24 2.87 -26.21 1.98
C ASN A 24 1.80 -26.16 3.09
N GLU A 25 2.09 -26.77 4.24
CA GLU A 25 1.17 -26.78 5.39
C GLU A 25 0.87 -25.35 5.88
N LYS A 26 1.90 -24.49 5.92
CA LYS A 26 1.84 -23.13 6.51
C LYS A 26 1.79 -22.00 5.49
N GLU A 27 2.24 -22.24 4.25
CA GLU A 27 2.38 -21.19 3.23
C GLU A 27 1.91 -21.70 1.85
N VAL A 28 1.28 -20.82 1.08
CA VAL A 28 1.00 -20.99 -0.34
C VAL A 28 1.87 -20.02 -1.12
N ILE A 29 2.65 -20.54 -2.05
CA ILE A 29 3.58 -19.76 -2.86
C ILE A 29 3.13 -19.81 -4.32
N TYR A 30 2.92 -18.63 -4.91
CA TYR A 30 2.59 -18.48 -6.32
C TYR A 30 3.81 -17.98 -7.08
N TYR A 31 4.38 -18.82 -7.94
CA TYR A 31 5.43 -18.43 -8.87
C TYR A 31 4.78 -17.79 -10.09
N ILE A 32 5.10 -16.53 -10.36
CA ILE A 32 4.48 -15.74 -11.43
C ILE A 32 5.53 -15.30 -12.43
N THR A 33 5.24 -15.51 -13.72
CA THR A 33 5.98 -14.94 -14.84
C THR A 33 5.10 -13.92 -15.56
N LEU A 34 5.61 -12.71 -15.72
CA LEU A 34 4.91 -11.62 -16.41
C LEU A 34 5.08 -11.72 -17.93
N LYS A 35 4.08 -11.25 -18.69
CA LYS A 35 4.16 -11.09 -20.14
C LYS A 35 5.31 -10.17 -20.49
N ARG A 36 6.07 -10.54 -21.52
CA ARG A 36 7.20 -9.74 -21.97
C ARG A 36 6.71 -8.48 -22.66
N THR A 37 7.06 -7.32 -22.11
CA THR A 37 6.94 -6.04 -22.79
C THR A 37 8.22 -5.75 -23.57
N ILE A 38 8.09 -5.09 -24.72
CA ILE A 38 9.25 -4.59 -25.46
C ILE A 38 9.66 -3.29 -24.79
N ILE A 39 10.86 -3.27 -24.22
CA ILE A 39 11.41 -2.10 -23.53
C ILE A 39 12.56 -1.55 -24.37
N SER A 40 12.48 -0.24 -24.64
CA SER A 40 13.53 0.52 -25.29
C SER A 40 14.48 1.12 -24.25
N CYS A 41 15.76 1.22 -24.59
CA CYS A 41 16.75 1.80 -23.71
C CYS A 41 16.46 3.29 -23.46
N PRO A 42 16.42 3.76 -22.20
CA PRO A 42 16.12 5.15 -21.90
C PRO A 42 17.20 6.13 -22.39
N GLU A 43 18.43 5.66 -22.63
CA GLU A 43 19.56 6.50 -23.06
C GLU A 43 19.67 6.64 -24.58
N CYS A 44 19.40 5.55 -25.32
CA CYS A 44 19.69 5.47 -26.76
C CYS A 44 18.56 4.89 -27.62
N GLY A 45 17.38 4.62 -27.03
CA GLY A 45 16.20 4.13 -27.75
C GLY A 45 16.29 2.69 -28.29
N SER A 46 17.46 2.05 -28.24
CA SER A 46 17.66 0.70 -28.77
C SER A 46 16.86 -0.35 -28.00
N ARG A 47 16.39 -1.40 -28.68
CA ARG A 47 15.67 -2.52 -28.07
C ARG A 47 16.58 -3.27 -27.09
N MET A 48 16.08 -3.51 -25.88
CA MET A 48 16.87 -4.19 -24.85
C MET A 48 16.75 -5.73 -24.93
N ASN A 49 17.84 -6.41 -24.58
CA ASN A 49 17.94 -7.87 -24.52
C ASN A 49 17.85 -8.37 -23.07
N ILE A 50 17.41 -9.62 -22.89
CA ILE A 50 17.37 -10.24 -21.56
C ILE A 50 18.81 -10.60 -21.16
N LYS A 51 19.25 -10.07 -20.01
CA LYS A 51 20.54 -10.40 -19.40
C LYS A 51 20.41 -11.60 -18.47
N ASP A 52 19.57 -11.46 -17.46
CA ASP A 52 19.36 -12.45 -16.40
C ASP A 52 17.97 -12.28 -15.76
N TYR A 53 17.63 -13.18 -14.83
CA TYR A 53 16.37 -13.14 -14.08
C TYR A 53 16.64 -12.99 -12.59
N ARG A 54 15.86 -12.14 -11.93
CA ARG A 54 15.90 -11.97 -10.47
C ARG A 54 14.56 -12.37 -9.85
N LYS A 55 14.61 -13.21 -8.82
CA LYS A 55 13.43 -13.55 -8.02
C LYS A 55 13.12 -12.42 -7.05
N CYS A 56 11.86 -12.04 -6.94
CA CYS A 56 11.35 -11.05 -5.99
C CYS A 56 10.17 -11.66 -5.23
N LYS A 57 10.28 -11.77 -3.90
CA LYS A 57 9.20 -12.28 -3.03
C LYS A 57 8.34 -11.12 -2.56
N VAL A 58 7.06 -11.15 -2.92
CA VAL A 58 6.02 -10.24 -2.43
C VAL A 58 5.12 -11.01 -1.46
N ILE A 59 4.99 -10.51 -0.25
CA ILE A 59 4.10 -10.98 0.79
C ILE A 59 2.69 -10.47 0.46
N HIS A 60 1.73 -11.38 0.58
CA HIS A 60 0.31 -11.09 0.41
C HIS A 60 -0.46 -11.45 1.68
N ASN A 61 -1.74 -11.08 1.75
CA ASN A 61 -2.58 -11.40 2.89
C ASN A 61 -2.77 -12.92 3.02
N MET A 62 -3.13 -13.36 4.22
CA MET A 62 -3.41 -14.76 4.49
C MET A 62 -4.70 -15.18 3.76
N ILE A 63 -4.63 -16.23 2.94
CA ILE A 63 -5.77 -16.77 2.22
C ILE A 63 -6.08 -18.15 2.78
N ARG A 64 -7.34 -18.36 3.18
CA ARG A 64 -7.82 -19.64 3.76
C ARG A 64 -6.95 -20.13 4.94
N GLY A 65 -6.48 -19.20 5.78
CA GLY A 65 -5.66 -19.53 6.95
C GLY A 65 -4.19 -19.86 6.65
N LYS A 66 -3.73 -19.73 5.40
CA LYS A 66 -2.33 -19.96 5.01
C LYS A 66 -1.64 -18.67 4.59
N ASN A 67 -0.41 -18.48 5.05
CA ASN A 67 0.41 -17.36 4.60
C ASN A 67 0.55 -17.43 3.08
N THR A 68 0.39 -16.31 2.39
CA THR A 68 0.47 -16.30 0.93
C THR A 68 1.61 -15.42 0.47
N SER A 69 2.40 -15.90 -0.48
CA SER A 69 3.44 -15.11 -1.12
C SER A 69 3.50 -15.33 -2.63
N LEU A 70 3.94 -14.29 -3.32
CA LEU A 70 4.14 -14.27 -4.76
C LEU A 70 5.65 -14.22 -5.01
N ILE A 71 6.17 -15.16 -5.79
CA ILE A 71 7.56 -15.13 -6.26
C ILE A 71 7.56 -14.74 -7.73
N LEU A 72 8.00 -13.52 -7.99
CA LEU A 72 8.06 -12.94 -9.32
C LEU A 72 9.43 -13.17 -9.93
N LYS A 73 9.46 -13.70 -11.14
CA LYS A 73 10.69 -13.84 -11.92
C LYS A 73 10.88 -12.60 -12.81
N LYS A 74 11.48 -11.54 -12.24
CA LYS A 74 11.72 -10.27 -12.94
C LYS A 74 12.85 -10.41 -13.95
N ARG A 75 12.66 -9.88 -15.17
CA ARG A 75 13.73 -9.81 -16.17
C ARG A 75 14.63 -8.62 -15.88
N ARG A 76 15.94 -8.82 -15.95
CA ARG A 76 16.91 -7.73 -16.08
C ARG A 76 17.30 -7.64 -17.54
N LEU A 77 17.18 -6.44 -18.08
CA LEU A 77 17.41 -6.13 -19.47
C LEU A 77 18.72 -5.37 -19.61
N VAL A 78 19.48 -5.64 -20.67
CA VAL A 78 20.69 -4.92 -21.03
C VAL A 78 20.56 -4.33 -22.43
N CYS A 79 20.96 -3.07 -22.58
CA CYS A 79 21.05 -2.44 -23.89
C CYS A 79 22.31 -2.94 -24.62
N PRO A 80 22.20 -3.47 -25.84
CA PRO A 80 23.36 -3.94 -26.59
C PRO A 80 24.27 -2.80 -27.09
N GLN A 81 23.79 -1.55 -27.15
CA GLN A 81 24.55 -0.41 -27.65
C GLN A 81 25.31 0.33 -26.54
N CYS A 82 24.67 0.62 -25.42
CA CYS A 82 25.26 1.42 -24.33
C CYS A 82 25.46 0.65 -23.01
N ASN A 83 25.20 -0.67 -23.00
CA ASN A 83 25.33 -1.55 -21.82
C ASN A 83 24.49 -1.16 -20.59
N LYS A 84 23.56 -0.20 -20.71
CA LYS A 84 22.64 0.18 -19.63
C LYS A 84 21.79 -1.03 -19.21
N VAL A 85 21.68 -1.25 -17.90
CA VAL A 85 20.88 -2.34 -17.33
C VAL A 85 19.64 -1.76 -16.65
N VAL A 86 18.47 -2.30 -16.99
CA VAL A 86 17.17 -1.94 -16.40
C VAL A 86 16.51 -3.20 -15.87
N THR A 87 15.85 -3.11 -14.71
CA THR A 87 15.06 -4.24 -14.17
C THR A 87 13.59 -3.99 -14.51
N GLU A 88 12.91 -5.00 -15.01
CA GLU A 88 11.48 -4.99 -15.27
C GLU A 88 10.71 -4.55 -14.01
N GLU A 89 9.75 -3.64 -14.20
CA GLU A 89 8.93 -3.11 -13.11
C GLU A 89 7.98 -4.17 -12.57
N ASN A 90 7.56 -3.99 -11.33
CA ASN A 90 6.63 -4.89 -10.67
C ASN A 90 5.24 -4.25 -10.61
N PRO A 91 4.24 -4.75 -11.36
CA PRO A 91 2.90 -4.19 -11.29
C PRO A 91 2.24 -4.43 -9.93
N PHE A 92 2.69 -5.41 -9.15
CA PHE A 92 2.07 -5.79 -7.87
C PHE A 92 2.51 -4.92 -6.68
N THR A 93 3.54 -4.10 -6.84
CA THR A 93 4.14 -3.30 -5.76
C THR A 93 4.49 -1.92 -6.27
N GLU A 94 4.09 -0.86 -5.55
CA GLU A 94 4.40 0.51 -5.98
C GLU A 94 5.90 0.81 -6.12
N LYS A 95 6.72 0.26 -5.22
CA LYS A 95 8.18 0.35 -5.29
C LYS A 95 8.76 -1.00 -5.65
N SER A 96 9.75 -1.03 -6.55
CA SER A 96 10.40 -2.28 -6.99
C SER A 96 11.00 -3.12 -5.85
N HIS A 97 11.33 -2.47 -4.72
CA HIS A 97 11.84 -3.10 -3.50
C HIS A 97 10.79 -3.37 -2.42
N SER A 98 9.55 -2.88 -2.59
CA SER A 98 8.50 -3.17 -1.63
C SER A 98 8.20 -4.67 -1.64
N ARG A 99 8.03 -5.22 -0.44
CA ARG A 99 7.72 -6.63 -0.23
C ARG A 99 6.24 -6.86 0.01
N LEU A 100 5.41 -5.82 0.06
CA LEU A 100 3.98 -5.93 0.32
C LEU A 100 3.21 -5.55 -0.94
N SER A 101 2.22 -6.35 -1.31
CA SER A 101 1.37 -6.06 -2.46
C SER A 101 0.44 -4.87 -2.22
N GLN A 102 0.11 -4.11 -3.27
CA GLN A 102 -0.76 -2.94 -3.16
C GLN A 102 -2.18 -3.33 -2.66
N THR A 103 -2.70 -4.46 -3.10
CA THR A 103 -3.93 -5.08 -2.60
C THR A 103 -3.89 -5.33 -1.09
N SER A 104 -2.74 -5.78 -0.56
CA SER A 104 -2.57 -5.94 0.89
C SER A 104 -2.50 -4.61 1.63
N GLU A 105 -1.93 -3.55 1.03
CA GLU A 105 -1.94 -2.21 1.65
C GLU A 105 -3.38 -1.67 1.79
N MET A 106 -4.22 -1.87 0.78
CA MET A 106 -5.64 -1.49 0.83
C MET A 106 -6.43 -2.28 1.88
N GLU A 107 -6.20 -3.60 1.96
CA GLU A 107 -6.79 -4.46 2.98
C GLU A 107 -6.35 -4.06 4.41
N ILE A 108 -5.07 -3.68 4.59
CA ILE A 108 -4.57 -3.12 5.85
C ILE A 108 -5.36 -1.86 6.23
N MET A 109 -5.52 -0.91 5.30
CA MET A 109 -6.28 0.31 5.55
C MET A 109 -7.74 0.03 5.89
N ASN A 110 -8.38 -0.92 5.21
CA ASN A 110 -9.74 -1.33 5.53
C ASN A 110 -9.84 -1.94 6.93
N LYS A 111 -8.86 -2.77 7.33
CA LYS A 111 -8.82 -3.35 8.67
C LYS A 111 -8.64 -2.29 9.75
N LEU A 112 -7.83 -1.26 9.49
CA LEU A 112 -7.58 -0.15 10.41
C LEU A 112 -8.80 0.78 10.61
N LYS A 113 -9.86 0.66 9.80
CA LYS A 113 -11.12 1.37 10.04
C LYS A 113 -11.85 0.85 11.28
N GLU A 114 -11.61 -0.41 11.66
CA GLU A 114 -12.21 -1.02 12.86
C GLU A 114 -11.57 -0.40 14.12
N PRO A 115 -12.34 0.31 14.98
CA PRO A 115 -11.79 1.03 16.12
C PRO A 115 -11.08 0.16 17.17
N THR A 116 -11.38 -1.15 17.18
CA THR A 116 -10.80 -2.13 18.11
C THR A 116 -9.45 -2.67 17.64
N THR A 117 -9.05 -2.39 16.40
CA THR A 117 -7.80 -2.91 15.83
C THR A 117 -6.61 -2.04 16.21
N THR A 118 -5.48 -2.70 16.49
CA THR A 118 -4.20 -2.03 16.76
C THR A 118 -3.24 -2.26 15.61
N PHE A 119 -2.30 -1.34 15.39
CA PHE A 119 -1.26 -1.51 14.36
C PHE A 119 -0.48 -2.82 14.53
N SER A 120 -0.17 -3.21 15.77
CA SER A 120 0.52 -4.47 16.07
C SER A 120 -0.33 -5.70 15.71
N LEU A 121 -1.64 -5.65 15.97
CA LEU A 121 -2.55 -6.74 15.61
C LEU A 121 -2.63 -6.90 14.08
N VAL A 122 -2.83 -5.79 13.37
CA VAL A 122 -2.87 -5.78 11.90
C VAL A 122 -1.54 -6.26 11.32
N ALA A 123 -0.41 -5.81 11.86
CA ALA A 123 0.92 -6.26 11.42
C ALA A 123 1.08 -7.79 11.49
N ARG A 124 0.58 -8.42 12.56
CA ARG A 124 0.59 -9.89 12.70
C ARG A 124 -0.30 -10.58 11.68
N PHE A 125 -1.51 -10.05 11.43
CA PHE A 125 -2.42 -10.61 10.42
C PHE A 125 -1.85 -10.58 9.00
N PHE A 126 -1.09 -9.54 8.66
CA PHE A 126 -0.50 -9.36 7.33
C PHE A 126 0.98 -9.77 7.26
N ASN A 127 1.51 -10.43 8.30
CA ASN A 127 2.89 -10.90 8.38
C ASN A 127 3.93 -9.82 8.02
N THR A 128 3.70 -8.60 8.52
CA THR A 128 4.52 -7.41 8.28
C THR A 128 4.95 -6.77 9.61
N SER A 129 5.79 -5.73 9.56
CA SER A 129 6.19 -5.00 10.77
C SER A 129 5.14 -3.95 11.17
N PRO A 130 4.95 -3.66 12.47
CA PRO A 130 4.09 -2.57 12.92
C PRO A 130 4.50 -1.23 12.31
N THR A 131 5.80 -0.96 12.19
CA THR A 131 6.33 0.23 11.51
C THR A 131 5.82 0.35 10.08
N LYS A 132 5.76 -0.75 9.33
CA LYS A 132 5.25 -0.72 7.96
C LYS A 132 3.76 -0.40 7.90
N VAL A 133 2.98 -0.88 8.87
CA VAL A 133 1.55 -0.56 8.97
C VAL A 133 1.36 0.92 9.29
N VAL A 134 2.18 1.48 10.20
CA VAL A 134 2.17 2.92 10.51
C VAL A 134 2.52 3.75 9.26
N GLU A 135 3.58 3.39 8.51
CA GLU A 135 3.92 4.07 7.26
C GLU A 135 2.77 4.07 6.24
N ILE A 136 2.04 2.95 6.13
CA ILE A 136 0.86 2.83 5.25
C ILE A 136 -0.25 3.76 5.74
N PHE A 137 -0.53 3.74 7.04
CA PHE A 137 -1.54 4.62 7.64
C PHE A 137 -1.17 6.10 7.46
N ASP A 138 0.08 6.48 7.70
CA ASP A 138 0.53 7.86 7.53
C ASP A 138 0.52 8.30 6.07
N LYS A 139 0.62 7.37 5.12
CA LYS A 139 0.53 7.66 3.68
C LYS A 139 -0.91 7.88 3.22
N TYR A 140 -1.84 7.02 3.64
CA TYR A 140 -3.21 7.00 3.09
C TYR A 140 -4.29 7.55 4.04
N GLY A 141 -4.04 7.52 5.34
CA GLY A 141 -4.97 7.93 6.41
C GLY A 141 -4.94 9.42 6.72
N GLN A 142 -4.15 10.22 6.00
CA GLN A 142 -4.13 11.67 6.17
C GLN A 142 -5.44 12.27 5.70
N MET A 143 -6.20 12.84 6.64
CA MET A 143 -7.35 13.65 6.30
C MET A 143 -6.85 14.94 5.64
N ARG A 144 -7.22 15.13 4.37
CA ARG A 144 -6.95 16.40 3.70
C ARG A 144 -7.96 17.42 4.19
N ARG A 145 -7.49 18.65 4.44
CA ARG A 145 -8.37 19.79 4.68
C ARG A 145 -9.33 19.93 3.52
N GLN A 146 -10.61 19.97 3.86
CA GLN A 146 -11.68 20.18 2.91
C GLN A 146 -11.85 21.69 2.65
N PRO A 147 -12.42 22.09 1.50
CA PRO A 147 -12.82 23.48 1.30
C PRO A 147 -13.78 23.92 2.41
N LEU A 148 -13.72 25.21 2.78
CA LEU A 148 -14.59 25.76 3.81
C LEU A 148 -16.06 25.63 3.36
N PRO A 149 -16.91 24.91 4.10
CA PRO A 149 -18.31 24.78 3.74
C PRO A 149 -19.08 26.05 4.13
N GLU A 150 -20.29 26.20 3.60
CA GLU A 150 -21.16 27.35 3.86
C GLU A 150 -21.55 27.49 5.34
N ILE A 151 -21.77 26.36 6.01
CA ILE A 151 -22.13 26.29 7.42
C ILE A 151 -21.24 25.26 8.09
N ILE A 152 -20.45 25.69 9.07
CA ILE A 152 -19.62 24.83 9.91
C ILE A 152 -20.28 24.59 11.26
N CYS A 153 -20.07 23.39 11.80
CA CYS A 153 -20.27 23.09 13.21
C CYS A 153 -18.91 22.90 13.87
N ILE A 154 -18.79 23.40 15.10
CA ILE A 154 -17.58 23.32 15.89
C ILE A 154 -17.96 22.65 17.20
N ASP A 155 -17.26 21.56 17.53
CA ASP A 155 -17.44 20.86 18.80
C ASP A 155 -16.08 20.56 19.45
N GLU A 156 -16.08 20.36 20.77
CA GLU A 156 -14.89 20.02 21.54
C GLU A 156 -15.00 18.60 22.11
N LYS A 157 -14.01 17.76 21.80
CA LYS A 157 -13.93 16.40 22.33
C LYS A 157 -12.77 16.24 23.30
N HIS A 158 -13.09 15.78 24.52
CA HIS A 158 -12.07 15.36 25.48
C HIS A 158 -11.37 14.08 25.00
N TRP A 159 -10.05 14.11 24.91
CA TRP A 159 -9.20 13.04 24.40
C TRP A 159 -8.18 12.59 25.45
N LYS A 160 -8.18 11.29 25.77
CA LYS A 160 -7.34 10.68 26.83
C LYS A 160 -5.99 10.18 26.29
N HIS A 161 -5.18 11.04 25.68
CA HIS A 161 -3.80 10.69 25.28
C HIS A 161 -2.74 11.34 26.19
N LYS A 162 -1.51 10.77 26.18
CA LYS A 162 -0.30 11.32 26.83
C LYS A 162 0.27 12.55 26.08
N GLY A 163 -0.59 13.47 25.63
CA GLY A 163 -0.21 14.72 24.96
C GLY A 163 -0.34 15.93 25.87
N GLN A 164 0.11 17.10 25.40
CA GLN A 164 -0.04 18.37 26.13
C GLN A 164 -1.50 18.87 26.15
N ASN A 165 -2.30 18.51 25.14
CA ASN A 165 -3.70 18.92 25.02
C ASN A 165 -4.64 17.76 25.38
N ARG A 166 -5.59 18.03 26.28
CA ARG A 166 -6.64 17.08 26.70
C ARG A 166 -7.91 17.17 25.84
N TYR A 167 -7.96 18.13 24.94
CA TYR A 167 -9.12 18.45 24.13
C TYR A 167 -8.70 18.64 22.68
N MET A 168 -9.50 18.11 21.76
CA MET A 168 -9.42 18.41 20.33
C MET A 168 -10.67 19.16 19.91
N CYS A 169 -10.53 20.08 18.97
CA CYS A 169 -11.66 20.75 18.35
C CYS A 169 -11.96 20.11 17.00
N VAL A 170 -13.19 19.67 16.81
CA VAL A 170 -13.66 19.02 15.58
C VAL A 170 -14.50 20.02 14.81
N ILE A 171 -14.14 20.23 13.54
CA ILE A 171 -14.89 21.08 12.61
C ILE A 171 -15.62 20.16 11.63
N LEU A 172 -16.93 20.33 11.53
CA LEU A 172 -17.82 19.54 10.70
C LEU A 172 -18.52 20.44 9.68
N ASN A 173 -18.87 19.89 8.53
CA ASN A 173 -19.82 20.50 7.62
C ASN A 173 -21.24 20.21 8.14
N PHE A 174 -22.04 21.24 8.42
CA PHE A 174 -23.39 21.05 8.95
C PHE A 174 -24.31 20.29 7.99
N LYS A 175 -24.15 20.49 6.68
CA LYS A 175 -25.02 19.88 5.67
C LYS A 175 -24.69 18.41 5.41
N THR A 176 -23.41 18.06 5.35
CA THR A 176 -22.97 16.68 5.04
C THR A 176 -22.63 15.86 6.28
N MET A 177 -22.46 16.50 7.44
CA MET A 177 -21.98 15.90 8.69
C MET A 177 -20.58 15.29 8.56
N GLU A 178 -19.83 15.65 7.53
CA GLU A 178 -18.46 15.20 7.31
C GLU A 178 -17.46 16.06 8.09
N ILE A 179 -16.35 15.45 8.49
CA ILE A 179 -15.26 16.15 9.16
C ILE A 179 -14.49 17.00 8.14
N VAL A 180 -14.40 18.30 8.42
CA VAL A 180 -13.65 19.28 7.63
C VAL A 180 -12.21 19.35 8.12
N ASP A 181 -12.02 19.42 9.44
CA ASP A 181 -10.71 19.49 10.08
C ASP A 181 -10.77 19.06 11.57
N ILE A 182 -9.63 18.67 12.12
CA ILE A 182 -9.45 18.36 13.55
C ILE A 182 -8.25 19.14 14.08
N ILE A 183 -8.50 20.06 14.99
CA ILE A 183 -7.47 20.91 15.59
C ILE A 183 -7.03 20.32 16.94
N ASP A 184 -5.73 20.06 17.06
CA ASP A 184 -5.13 19.60 18.32
C ASP A 184 -4.95 20.77 19.30
N GLY A 185 -5.96 20.99 20.14
CA GLY A 185 -5.95 21.92 21.25
C GLY A 185 -6.86 23.13 21.08
N ARG A 186 -6.97 23.91 22.15
CA ARG A 186 -7.88 25.07 22.27
C ARG A 186 -7.17 26.43 22.27
N THR A 187 -5.84 26.44 22.10
CA THR A 187 -5.06 27.69 22.21
C THR A 187 -5.04 28.44 20.90
N LYS A 188 -5.00 29.78 20.93
CA LYS A 188 -4.84 30.61 19.74
C LYS A 188 -3.67 30.14 18.84
N LYS A 189 -2.59 29.65 19.44
CA LYS A 189 -1.43 29.09 18.73
C LYS A 189 -1.75 27.81 17.96
N ALA A 190 -2.62 26.94 18.49
CA ALA A 190 -3.07 25.73 17.79
C ALA A 190 -3.89 26.11 16.55
N TRP A 191 -4.79 27.09 16.69
CA TRP A 191 -5.63 27.61 15.61
C TRP A 191 -4.84 28.42 14.56
N SER A 192 -3.72 29.04 14.95
CA SER A 192 -2.87 29.81 14.03
C SER A 192 -1.81 28.97 13.33
N ARG A 193 -1.56 27.73 13.76
CA ARG A 193 -0.63 26.80 13.07
C ARG A 193 -1.25 26.18 11.82
N THR A 194 -2.54 26.38 11.64
CA THR A 194 -3.33 25.87 10.53
C THR A 194 -3.32 26.82 9.33
N SER A 195 -2.50 27.88 9.29
CA SER A 195 -2.30 28.72 8.10
C SER A 195 -1.29 28.10 7.14
#